data_AF-A0A815A6D2-F1
#
_entry.id   AF-A0A815A6D2-F1
#
_cell.length_a   1.000
_cell.length_b   1.000
_cell.length_c   1.000
_cell.angle_alpha   90.00
_cell.angle_beta   90.00
_cell.angle_gamma   90.00
#
_symmetry.space_group_name_H-M   'P 1'
#
loop_
_entity.id
_entity.type
_entity.pdbx_description
1 polymer ?
#
loop_
_entity_poly.entity_id
_entity_poly.type
_entity_poly.pdbx_seq_one_letter_code
_entity_poly.pdbx_strand_id
1 'polypeptide(L)'
;MDEDDQFFIDDNSEDAEEEGSDDDTGFFPIDESIVHSTNVTTTRTAPEQLPAKFSSGISGASNNYPLDNNFEYVVLSQDEIVKYMVECIKEVNEVIKLPTTTVRLLLHHFRWDKEKLMERFYDPNHQDELFRQAHIVNPFKKAPQLQTQLSNSSHRSARRQTSVTSPSHSLTTVNPLRPSTEQTCAICCSTKPVNEMAGLECGHIFCTDCWRHYLTTKIIDEGIGQTIPCPAKCDILVDDRTVLALIEIPAVRRKYQHLITNSFVECNRNMRWCPGNNCTNAIKASYCDVAMVTCTTCKTSFCFQCGQSWHEPIKCKWLKRWQKKCHDDSETSNWISANTKECPKCHATIGKHKHD
;
A
#
# COMPACT_ATOMS: atom_id res chain seq x y z
N MET A 1 13.72 -45.83 61.82
CA MET A 1 13.42 -46.73 62.94
C MET A 1 13.43 -45.84 64.16
N ASP A 2 12.34 -45.20 64.53
CA ASP A 2 10.94 -45.63 64.37
C ASP A 2 10.00 -44.44 64.14
N GLU A 3 8.99 -44.73 63.34
CA GLU A 3 7.78 -43.94 63.10
C GLU A 3 6.86 -44.08 64.33
N ASP A 4 6.11 -43.02 64.66
CA ASP A 4 4.73 -43.19 65.12
C ASP A 4 3.96 -41.87 65.01
N ASP A 5 2.80 -41.99 64.37
CA ASP A 5 1.83 -40.99 64.00
C ASP A 5 1.07 -40.38 65.18
N GLN A 6 0.72 -39.08 65.09
CA GLN A 6 -0.59 -38.62 65.58
C GLN A 6 -1.08 -37.32 64.92
N PHE A 7 -2.08 -37.51 64.07
CA PHE A 7 -3.23 -36.66 63.71
C PHE A 7 -3.41 -35.33 64.47
N PHE A 8 -3.47 -34.23 63.71
CA PHE A 8 -4.39 -33.12 63.97
C PHE A 8 -4.98 -32.67 62.62
N ILE A 9 -6.31 -32.78 62.52
CA ILE A 9 -7.12 -32.11 61.48
C ILE A 9 -7.24 -30.65 61.94
N ASP A 10 -6.90 -29.70 61.09
CA ASP A 10 -7.57 -28.40 61.11
C ASP A 10 -7.84 -27.91 59.68
N ASP A 11 -9.09 -27.50 59.56
CA ASP A 11 -9.81 -26.94 58.44
C ASP A 11 -9.29 -25.53 58.15
N ASN A 12 -8.90 -25.22 56.92
CA ASN A 12 -9.10 -23.88 56.37
C ASN A 12 -8.85 -23.85 54.86
N SER A 13 -9.97 -23.79 54.15
CA SER A 13 -10.13 -23.08 52.88
C SER A 13 -9.57 -21.66 52.97
N GLU A 14 -8.75 -21.25 51.99
CA GLU A 14 -8.86 -19.91 51.40
C GLU A 14 -8.04 -19.84 50.11
N ASP A 15 -8.76 -19.48 49.05
CA ASP A 15 -8.27 -19.14 47.72
C ASP A 15 -7.26 -18.00 47.76
N ALA A 16 -6.13 -18.16 47.06
CA ALA A 16 -5.29 -17.03 46.66
C ALA A 16 -4.82 -17.25 45.23
N GLU A 17 -5.29 -16.33 44.38
CA GLU A 17 -5.23 -16.31 42.94
C GLU A 17 -3.79 -16.22 42.42
N GLU A 18 -3.48 -16.98 41.38
CA GLU A 18 -2.29 -16.82 40.54
C GLU A 18 -2.38 -15.49 39.78
N GLU A 19 -1.65 -14.46 40.23
CA GLU A 19 -1.32 -13.31 39.39
C GLU A 19 -0.24 -13.70 38.36
N GLY A 20 -0.70 -14.25 37.24
CA GLY A 20 0.09 -14.38 36.02
C GLY A 20 0.24 -13.03 35.33
N SER A 21 1.44 -12.47 35.38
CA SER A 21 1.85 -11.30 34.59
C SER A 21 2.08 -11.71 33.13
N ASP A 22 1.01 -11.73 32.33
CA ASP A 22 1.12 -11.91 30.87
C ASP A 22 1.33 -10.55 30.20
N ASP A 23 2.60 -10.14 30.10
CA ASP A 23 3.09 -9.18 29.10
C ASP A 23 3.00 -9.82 27.70
N ASP A 24 1.79 -9.97 27.16
CA ASP A 24 1.58 -10.47 25.80
C ASP A 24 1.83 -9.36 24.78
N THR A 25 3.11 -9.15 24.49
CA THR A 25 3.61 -8.45 23.31
C THR A 25 3.48 -9.34 22.07
N GLY A 26 2.27 -9.82 21.78
CA GLY A 26 1.95 -10.68 20.65
C GLY A 26 1.47 -9.91 19.41
N PHE A 27 2.39 -9.23 18.71
CA PHE A 27 2.14 -8.76 17.34
C PHE A 27 2.20 -9.96 16.38
N PHE A 28 1.04 -10.55 16.05
CA PHE A 28 0.96 -11.61 15.04
C PHE A 28 0.62 -11.09 13.63
N PRO A 29 1.12 -11.75 12.57
CA PRO A 29 1.07 -11.25 11.19
C PRO A 29 -0.35 -11.31 10.63
N ILE A 30 -0.73 -10.29 9.87
CA ILE A 30 -1.88 -10.40 8.95
C ILE A 30 -1.41 -11.13 7.70
N ASP A 31 -2.03 -12.28 7.46
CA ASP A 31 -1.91 -13.13 6.28
C ASP A 31 -2.18 -12.33 4.99
N GLU A 32 -1.21 -12.31 4.08
CA GLU A 32 -1.30 -11.75 2.72
C GLU A 32 -2.03 -12.70 1.75
N SER A 33 -3.22 -13.16 2.13
CA SER A 33 -4.12 -13.84 1.21
C SER A 33 -5.54 -13.33 1.40
N ILE A 34 -5.89 -12.33 0.59
CA ILE A 34 -7.22 -12.00 0.00
C ILE A 34 -7.14 -10.54 -0.48
N VAL A 35 -6.57 -10.36 -1.67
CA VAL A 35 -6.84 -9.20 -2.52
C VAL A 35 -7.31 -9.69 -3.89
N HIS A 36 -8.56 -10.16 -3.94
CA HIS A 36 -9.31 -10.28 -5.17
C HIS A 36 -10.69 -9.68 -4.93
N SER A 37 -10.78 -8.36 -5.09
CA SER A 37 -12.07 -7.67 -5.19
C SER A 37 -12.39 -7.47 -6.66
N THR A 38 -13.25 -8.34 -7.19
CA THR A 38 -13.94 -8.11 -8.46
C THR A 38 -14.87 -6.90 -8.31
N ASN A 39 -14.67 -5.88 -9.15
CA ASN A 39 -15.55 -4.73 -9.27
C ASN A 39 -16.92 -5.16 -9.81
N VAL A 40 -17.96 -5.13 -8.97
CA VAL A 40 -19.36 -5.09 -9.42
C VAL A 40 -19.89 -3.68 -9.20
N THR A 41 -20.10 -2.98 -10.31
CA THR A 41 -20.83 -1.72 -10.37
C THR A 41 -22.26 -1.96 -9.89
N THR A 42 -22.62 -1.44 -8.72
CA THR A 42 -24.03 -1.30 -8.31
C THR A 42 -24.21 0.06 -7.67
N THR A 43 -25.16 0.80 -8.22
CA THR A 43 -25.64 2.10 -7.76
C THR A 43 -26.00 2.05 -6.27
N ARG A 44 -25.24 2.77 -5.43
CA ARG A 44 -25.50 2.87 -3.99
C ARG A 44 -26.48 4.01 -3.69
N THR A 45 -27.69 3.65 -3.28
CA THR A 45 -28.57 4.53 -2.49
C THR A 45 -27.98 4.67 -1.08
N ALA A 46 -28.04 5.87 -0.50
CA ALA A 46 -27.46 6.21 0.80
C ALA A 46 -28.02 5.35 1.96
N PRO A 47 -27.21 4.95 2.96
CA PRO A 47 -27.75 4.31 4.15
C PRO A 47 -28.36 5.37 5.07
N GLU A 48 -29.65 5.18 5.35
CA GLU A 48 -30.47 5.90 6.31
C GLU A 48 -29.85 5.81 7.71
N GLN A 49 -29.76 6.96 8.40
CA GLN A 49 -29.26 7.07 9.77
C GLN A 49 -30.10 6.19 10.72
N LEU A 50 -29.46 5.30 11.47
CA LEU A 50 -30.13 4.57 12.55
C LEU A 50 -30.46 5.52 13.72
N PRO A 51 -31.67 5.42 14.32
CA PRO A 51 -32.10 6.35 15.36
C PRO A 51 -31.47 6.01 16.72
N ALA A 52 -30.92 7.02 17.38
CA ALA A 52 -30.44 6.97 18.74
C ALA A 52 -31.61 6.90 19.74
N LYS A 53 -31.95 5.70 20.24
CA LYS A 53 -32.77 5.54 21.46
C LYS A 53 -32.37 4.26 22.21
N PHE A 54 -31.57 4.42 23.26
CA PHE A 54 -31.65 3.56 24.44
C PHE A 54 -31.29 4.37 25.68
N SER A 55 -32.32 4.82 26.40
CA SER A 55 -32.21 5.35 27.76
C SER A 55 -32.86 4.36 28.71
N SER A 56 -32.08 3.77 29.62
CA SER A 56 -32.36 3.67 31.06
C SER A 56 -31.51 2.58 31.73
N GLY A 57 -30.66 3.01 32.67
CA GLY A 57 -30.60 2.41 34.01
C GLY A 57 -29.70 1.20 34.24
N ILE A 58 -28.38 1.40 34.30
CA ILE A 58 -27.53 0.77 35.34
C ILE A 58 -26.51 1.81 35.80
N SER A 59 -26.70 2.24 37.05
CA SER A 59 -25.81 3.07 37.84
C SER A 59 -24.57 2.28 38.31
N GLY A 60 -23.38 2.88 38.18
CA GLY A 60 -22.21 2.49 38.99
C GLY A 60 -21.00 1.98 38.20
N ALA A 61 -20.23 2.91 37.64
CA ALA A 61 -18.76 2.90 37.59
C ALA A 61 -18.31 4.07 36.70
N SER A 62 -18.15 5.25 37.31
CA SER A 62 -17.50 6.39 36.67
C SER A 62 -16.03 6.04 36.44
N ASN A 63 -15.72 5.48 35.28
CA ASN A 63 -14.36 5.55 34.77
C ASN A 63 -14.15 6.98 34.26
N ASN A 64 -13.72 7.86 35.16
CA ASN A 64 -13.07 9.13 34.81
C ASN A 64 -11.78 8.79 34.06
N TYR A 65 -11.86 8.61 32.74
CA TYR A 65 -10.71 8.96 31.92
C TYR A 65 -10.69 10.48 31.89
N PRO A 66 -9.61 11.14 32.33
CA PRO A 66 -9.44 12.54 32.00
C PRO A 66 -9.47 12.59 30.48
N LEU A 67 -10.49 13.24 29.91
CA LEU A 67 -10.37 13.80 28.58
C LEU A 67 -9.19 14.76 28.69
N ASP A 68 -8.00 14.28 28.39
CA ASP A 68 -6.85 15.13 28.27
C ASP A 68 -7.19 16.06 27.11
N ASN A 69 -7.64 17.27 27.45
CA ASN A 69 -7.93 18.34 26.51
C ASN A 69 -6.66 18.77 25.75
N ASN A 70 -5.53 18.08 25.94
CA ASN A 70 -4.26 18.36 25.32
C ASN A 70 -3.73 17.26 24.39
N PHE A 71 -4.58 16.39 23.81
CA PHE A 71 -4.14 15.50 22.72
C PHE A 71 -3.77 16.33 21.48
N GLU A 72 -2.48 16.64 21.34
CA GLU A 72 -1.94 17.45 20.26
C GLU A 72 -1.74 16.62 18.98
N TYR A 73 -2.36 17.09 17.89
CA TYR A 73 -2.21 16.49 16.57
C TYR A 73 -2.21 17.56 15.47
N VAL A 74 -1.66 17.17 14.33
CA VAL A 74 -1.67 17.97 13.11
C VAL A 74 -2.31 17.20 11.97
N VAL A 75 -2.98 17.93 11.07
CA VAL A 75 -3.57 17.36 9.86
C VAL A 75 -2.61 17.62 8.72
N LEU A 76 -2.06 16.55 8.15
CA LEU A 76 -1.16 16.60 7.01
C LEU A 76 -1.92 16.36 5.72
N SER A 77 -1.68 17.22 4.75
CA SER A 77 -2.07 17.01 3.35
C SER A 77 -1.28 15.86 2.73
N GLN A 78 -1.81 15.31 1.64
CA GLN A 78 -1.13 14.27 0.86
C GLN A 78 0.29 14.67 0.44
N ASP A 79 0.51 15.93 0.04
CA ASP A 79 1.83 16.41 -0.36
C ASP A 79 2.81 16.51 0.82
N GLU A 80 2.34 16.87 2.02
CA GLU A 80 3.17 16.89 3.23
C GLU A 80 3.57 15.48 3.64
N ILE A 81 2.66 14.50 3.55
CA ILE A 81 2.97 13.09 3.82
C ILE A 81 4.04 12.58 2.85
N VAL A 82 3.91 12.91 1.55
CA VAL A 82 4.93 12.58 0.55
C VAL A 82 6.28 13.21 0.89
N LYS A 83 6.31 14.47 1.37
CA LYS A 83 7.57 15.11 1.82
C LYS A 83 8.22 14.35 2.97
N TYR A 84 7.46 14.02 4.03
CA TYR A 84 7.96 13.22 5.16
C TYR A 84 8.51 11.85 4.71
N MET A 85 7.79 11.18 3.81
CA MET A 85 8.23 9.91 3.25
C MET A 85 9.54 10.07 2.46
N VAL A 86 9.65 11.10 1.62
CA VAL A 86 10.86 11.39 0.83
C VAL A 86 12.04 11.77 1.72
N GLU A 87 11.84 12.51 2.80
CA GLU A 87 12.88 12.80 3.79
C GLU A 87 13.40 11.53 4.46
N CYS A 88 12.50 10.65 4.91
CA CYS A 88 12.85 9.34 5.45
C CYS A 88 13.66 8.48 4.44
N ILE A 89 13.24 8.46 3.18
CA ILE A 89 13.97 7.76 2.11
C ILE A 89 15.36 8.38 1.91
N LYS A 90 15.47 9.72 1.92
CA LYS A 90 16.76 10.41 1.74
C LYS A 90 17.75 10.05 2.85
N GLU A 91 17.33 10.09 4.11
CA GLU A 91 18.18 9.72 5.25
C GLU A 91 18.77 8.31 5.09
N VAL A 92 17.95 7.34 4.70
CA VAL A 92 18.40 5.96 4.47
C VAL A 92 19.30 5.89 3.22
N ASN A 93 18.94 6.61 2.17
CA ASN A 93 19.68 6.61 0.92
C ASN A 93 21.05 7.32 1.03
N GLU A 94 21.26 8.17 2.03
CA GLU A 94 22.57 8.76 2.30
C GLU A 94 23.64 7.69 2.59
N VAL A 95 23.24 6.53 3.10
CA VAL A 95 24.16 5.43 3.43
C VAL A 95 24.09 4.31 2.39
N ILE A 96 22.88 3.91 1.96
CA ILE A 96 22.66 2.78 1.04
C ILE A 96 23.04 3.11 -0.42
N LYS A 97 22.93 4.37 -0.86
CA LYS A 97 23.30 4.87 -2.21
C LYS A 97 22.67 4.09 -3.38
N LEU A 98 21.36 3.86 -3.33
CA LEU A 98 20.58 3.21 -4.38
C LEU A 98 19.56 4.18 -5.03
N PRO A 99 18.95 3.83 -6.17
CA PRO A 99 17.83 4.60 -6.71
C PRO A 99 16.73 4.80 -5.67
N THR A 100 16.13 6.00 -5.60
CA THR A 100 15.13 6.36 -4.58
C THR A 100 13.96 5.39 -4.51
N THR A 101 13.47 4.94 -5.66
CA THR A 101 12.38 3.96 -5.75
C THR A 101 12.78 2.60 -5.19
N THR A 102 14.04 2.17 -5.39
CA THR A 102 14.57 0.94 -4.76
C THR A 102 14.58 1.07 -3.24
N VAL A 103 15.10 2.18 -2.70
CA VAL A 103 15.13 2.40 -1.25
C VAL A 103 13.73 2.45 -0.65
N ARG A 104 12.77 3.10 -1.34
CA ARG A 104 11.36 3.12 -0.94
C ARG A 104 10.78 1.71 -0.83
N LEU A 105 11.04 0.85 -1.81
CA LEU A 105 10.53 -0.52 -1.81
C LEU A 105 11.19 -1.40 -0.74
N LEU A 106 12.49 -1.22 -0.50
CA LEU A 106 13.18 -1.89 0.60
C LEU A 106 12.61 -1.44 1.96
N LEU A 107 12.39 -0.13 2.15
CA LEU A 107 11.73 0.38 3.35
C LEU A 107 10.31 -0.15 3.51
N HIS A 108 9.54 -0.20 2.43
CA HIS A 108 8.22 -0.81 2.43
C HIS A 108 8.25 -2.27 2.90
N HIS A 109 9.17 -3.08 2.38
CA HIS A 109 9.35 -4.48 2.76
C HIS A 109 9.66 -4.63 4.26
N PHE A 110 10.49 -3.76 4.82
CA PHE A 110 10.80 -3.72 6.26
C PHE A 110 9.79 -2.92 7.09
N ARG A 111 8.61 -2.57 6.55
CA ARG A 111 7.58 -1.81 7.25
C ARG A 111 8.11 -0.49 7.83
N TRP A 112 9.01 0.15 7.08
CA TRP A 112 9.66 1.41 7.41
C TRP A 112 10.57 1.37 8.66
N ASP A 113 10.99 0.17 9.07
CA ASP A 113 12.00 -0.06 10.10
C ASP A 113 13.41 0.13 9.52
N LYS A 114 13.97 1.32 9.75
CA LYS A 114 15.28 1.71 9.22
C LYS A 114 16.40 0.80 9.74
N GLU A 115 16.34 0.44 11.01
CA GLU A 115 17.41 -0.34 11.66
C GLU A 115 17.48 -1.75 11.08
N LYS A 116 16.34 -2.43 10.95
CA LYS A 116 16.28 -3.76 10.32
C LYS A 116 16.72 -3.76 8.87
N LEU A 117 16.36 -2.73 8.10
CA LEU A 117 16.83 -2.59 6.73
C LEU A 117 18.37 -2.48 6.71
N MET A 118 18.95 -1.63 7.55
CA MET A 118 20.40 -1.44 7.58
C MET A 118 21.13 -2.71 8.01
N GLU A 119 20.64 -3.41 9.04
CA GLU A 119 21.20 -4.68 9.49
C GLU A 119 21.21 -5.72 8.36
N ARG A 120 20.08 -5.90 7.66
CA ARG A 120 19.97 -6.88 6.58
C ARG A 120 20.69 -6.48 5.30
N PHE A 121 20.77 -5.19 5.00
CA PHE A 121 21.44 -4.71 3.78
C PHE A 121 22.96 -4.92 3.83
N TYR A 122 23.57 -4.77 5.01
CA TYR A 122 25.01 -4.96 5.22
C TYR A 122 25.39 -6.39 5.61
N ASP A 123 24.43 -7.32 5.68
CA ASP A 123 24.71 -8.75 5.85
C ASP A 123 25.14 -9.37 4.49
N PRO A 124 26.42 -9.74 4.33
CA PRO A 124 26.94 -10.25 3.05
C PRO A 124 26.30 -11.58 2.62
N ASN A 125 25.67 -12.33 3.53
CA ASN A 125 25.07 -13.62 3.21
C ASN A 125 23.64 -13.50 2.65
N HIS A 126 22.97 -12.36 2.88
CA HIS A 126 21.54 -12.21 2.62
C HIS A 126 21.21 -11.08 1.64
N GLN A 127 22.20 -10.36 1.11
CA GLN A 127 21.96 -9.23 0.22
C GLN A 127 21.17 -9.62 -1.04
N ASP A 128 21.50 -10.75 -1.66
CA ASP A 128 20.77 -11.25 -2.84
C ASP A 128 19.35 -11.68 -2.52
N GLU A 129 19.16 -12.29 -1.35
CA GLU A 129 17.86 -12.71 -0.86
C GLU A 129 16.95 -11.50 -0.61
N LEU A 130 17.52 -10.43 -0.03
CA LEU A 130 16.82 -9.18 0.22
C LEU A 130 16.19 -8.60 -1.05
N PHE A 131 16.99 -8.44 -2.11
CA PHE A 131 16.49 -7.89 -3.37
C PHE A 131 15.47 -8.82 -4.03
N ARG A 132 15.67 -10.14 -3.94
CA ARG A 132 14.73 -11.14 -4.47
C ARG A 132 13.38 -11.09 -3.73
N GLN A 133 13.38 -11.07 -2.41
CA GLN A 133 12.17 -10.99 -1.59
C GLN A 133 11.43 -9.67 -1.80
N ALA A 134 12.17 -8.57 -1.98
CA ALA A 134 11.60 -7.27 -2.33
C ALA A 134 11.14 -7.17 -3.79
N HIS A 135 11.37 -8.19 -4.62
CA HIS A 135 11.10 -8.19 -6.07
C HIS A 135 11.79 -7.04 -6.83
N ILE A 136 13.04 -6.75 -6.46
CA ILE A 136 13.85 -5.68 -7.06
C ILE A 136 15.09 -6.30 -7.71
N VAL A 137 15.49 -5.78 -8.87
CA VAL A 137 16.75 -6.16 -9.51
C VAL A 137 17.92 -5.68 -8.64
N ASN A 138 18.78 -6.61 -8.19
CA ASN A 138 19.99 -6.25 -7.43
C ASN A 138 20.96 -5.46 -8.33
N PRO A 139 21.22 -4.16 -8.04
CA PRO A 139 22.08 -3.31 -8.86
C PRO A 139 23.57 -3.70 -8.79
N PHE A 140 23.98 -4.49 -7.78
CA PHE A 140 25.34 -4.97 -7.63
C PHE A 140 25.64 -6.21 -8.48
N LYS A 141 24.61 -6.87 -9.05
CA LYS A 141 24.81 -7.94 -10.02
C LYS A 141 25.07 -7.33 -11.38
N LYS A 142 26.27 -7.56 -11.93
CA LYS A 142 26.59 -7.19 -13.32
C LYS A 142 25.54 -7.79 -14.25
N ALA A 143 24.89 -6.96 -15.06
CA ALA A 143 23.99 -7.42 -16.12
C ALA A 143 24.73 -8.44 -17.00
N PRO A 144 24.09 -9.57 -17.39
CA PRO A 144 24.66 -10.44 -18.41
C PRO A 144 24.80 -9.61 -19.69
N GLN A 145 26.03 -9.44 -20.16
CA GLN A 145 26.26 -8.84 -21.46
C GLN A 145 25.60 -9.74 -22.50
N LEU A 146 24.55 -9.26 -23.17
CA LEU A 146 24.10 -9.84 -24.43
C LEU A 146 25.26 -9.68 -25.43
N GLN A 147 26.10 -10.71 -25.53
CA GLN A 147 27.06 -10.83 -26.61
C GLN A 147 26.27 -11.08 -27.90
N THR A 148 26.09 -10.03 -28.69
CA THR A 148 25.82 -10.15 -30.11
C THR A 148 26.97 -10.93 -30.74
N GLN A 149 26.74 -12.22 -30.97
CA GLN A 149 27.60 -13.10 -31.76
C GLN A 149 27.57 -12.64 -33.22
N LEU A 150 28.38 -11.64 -33.57
CA LEU A 150 28.80 -11.40 -34.95
C LEU A 150 29.90 -12.41 -35.26
N SER A 151 29.51 -13.59 -35.75
CA SER A 151 30.43 -14.56 -36.31
C SER A 151 30.97 -14.06 -37.65
N ASN A 152 32.12 -13.38 -37.60
CA ASN A 152 32.96 -13.12 -38.77
C ASN A 152 33.69 -14.42 -39.17
N SER A 153 33.16 -15.15 -40.13
CA SER A 153 33.92 -16.17 -40.85
C SER A 153 34.59 -15.55 -42.08
N SER A 154 35.89 -15.26 -41.96
CA SER A 154 36.76 -14.96 -43.09
C SER A 154 37.08 -16.24 -43.85
N HIS A 155 36.58 -16.39 -45.08
CA HIS A 155 37.19 -17.28 -46.07
C HIS A 155 37.65 -16.47 -47.28
N ARG A 156 38.98 -16.35 -47.39
CA ARG A 156 39.69 -15.93 -48.59
C ARG A 156 39.48 -16.96 -49.70
N SER A 157 39.16 -16.51 -50.90
CA SER A 157 39.58 -17.18 -52.13
C SER A 157 39.65 -16.17 -53.28
N ALA A 158 40.78 -16.20 -53.97
CA ALA A 158 41.14 -15.36 -55.08
C ALA A 158 40.63 -15.94 -56.40
N ARG A 159 40.06 -15.13 -57.31
CA ARG A 159 40.27 -15.30 -58.77
C ARG A 159 39.88 -14.08 -59.63
N ARG A 160 40.80 -13.81 -60.55
CA ARG A 160 40.86 -12.94 -61.75
C ARG A 160 39.58 -12.50 -62.50
N GLN A 161 39.59 -11.19 -62.82
CA GLN A 161 39.44 -10.49 -64.13
C GLN A 161 38.31 -10.90 -65.09
N THR A 162 37.49 -9.91 -65.50
CA THR A 162 37.43 -9.37 -66.87
C THR A 162 36.74 -8.00 -66.90
N SER A 163 37.25 -7.13 -67.77
CA SER A 163 36.86 -5.78 -68.11
C SER A 163 35.61 -5.70 -69.01
N VAL A 164 34.73 -4.72 -68.77
CA VAL A 164 33.98 -3.98 -69.81
C VAL A 164 33.48 -2.63 -69.25
N THR A 165 33.99 -1.56 -69.86
CA THR A 165 33.40 -0.23 -70.18
C THR A 165 32.29 0.41 -69.31
N SER A 166 32.64 1.60 -68.80
CA SER A 166 31.89 2.81 -68.36
C SER A 166 30.59 3.17 -69.15
N PRO A 167 29.71 4.13 -68.72
CA PRO A 167 30.02 5.28 -67.83
C PRO A 167 28.98 5.75 -66.80
N SER A 168 29.51 6.56 -65.85
CA SER A 168 28.91 7.69 -65.12
C SER A 168 27.59 7.50 -64.36
N HIS A 169 27.60 7.70 -63.04
CA HIS A 169 26.88 8.80 -62.37
C HIS A 169 27.19 8.84 -60.85
N SER A 170 27.63 10.03 -60.43
CA SER A 170 27.42 10.66 -59.13
C SER A 170 28.05 10.05 -57.87
N LEU A 171 29.19 10.66 -57.49
CA LEU A 171 29.62 10.84 -56.10
C LEU A 171 28.44 11.33 -55.25
N THR A 172 27.97 10.48 -54.33
CA THR A 172 27.14 10.97 -53.22
C THR A 172 27.97 10.89 -51.97
N THR A 173 28.51 12.05 -51.60
CA THR A 173 29.03 12.39 -50.29
C THR A 173 28.07 11.88 -49.22
N VAL A 174 28.57 11.02 -48.33
CA VAL A 174 27.90 10.66 -47.08
C VAL A 174 27.79 11.92 -46.21
N ASN A 175 26.62 12.55 -46.23
CA ASN A 175 26.27 13.58 -45.25
C ASN A 175 26.07 12.92 -43.87
N PRO A 176 26.63 13.46 -42.77
CA PRO A 176 26.31 13.00 -41.43
C PRO A 176 24.82 13.21 -41.16
N LEU A 177 24.13 12.16 -40.73
CA LEU A 177 22.68 12.16 -40.50
C LEU A 177 22.26 13.27 -39.54
N ARG A 178 21.33 14.12 -40.00
CA ARG A 178 20.49 14.96 -39.14
C ARG A 178 19.75 14.04 -38.16
N PRO A 179 19.72 14.30 -36.85
CA PRO A 179 18.95 13.48 -35.93
C PRO A 179 17.48 13.52 -36.36
N SER A 180 16.88 12.34 -36.54
CA SER A 180 15.46 12.19 -36.83
C SER A 180 14.65 12.86 -35.72
N THR A 181 13.85 13.86 -36.07
CA THR A 181 13.03 14.64 -35.11
C THR A 181 11.80 13.89 -34.62
N GLU A 182 11.55 12.70 -35.17
CA GLU A 182 10.38 11.88 -34.92
C GLU A 182 10.78 10.42 -34.68
N GLN A 183 10.00 9.74 -33.84
CA GLN A 183 10.12 8.32 -33.56
C GLN A 183 8.74 7.66 -33.51
N THR A 184 8.67 6.39 -33.89
CA THR A 184 7.43 5.61 -33.88
C THR A 184 7.25 4.92 -32.54
N CYS A 185 6.07 5.09 -31.93
CA CYS A 185 5.72 4.44 -30.67
C CYS A 185 5.37 2.96 -30.90
N ALA A 186 5.96 2.04 -30.12
CA ALA A 186 5.71 0.61 -30.25
C ALA A 186 4.35 0.13 -29.67
N ILE A 187 3.60 0.98 -28.96
CA ILE A 187 2.29 0.65 -28.39
C ILE A 187 1.17 1.05 -29.35
N CYS A 188 1.14 2.31 -29.80
CA CYS A 188 0.09 2.82 -30.68
C CYS A 188 0.46 2.83 -32.17
N CYS A 189 1.70 2.47 -32.52
CA CYS A 189 2.23 2.47 -33.89
C CYS A 189 2.22 3.83 -34.59
N SER A 190 2.01 4.93 -33.87
CA SER A 190 2.02 6.29 -34.40
C SER A 190 3.41 6.93 -34.31
N THR A 191 3.77 7.70 -35.32
CA THR A 191 4.98 8.54 -35.32
C THR A 191 4.72 9.83 -34.57
N LYS A 192 5.58 10.14 -33.60
CA LYS A 192 5.50 11.30 -32.72
C LYS A 192 6.85 12.02 -32.67
N PRO A 193 6.88 13.33 -32.37
CA PRO A 193 8.16 14.02 -32.20
C PRO A 193 8.88 13.51 -30.95
N VAL A 194 10.21 13.55 -30.96
CA VAL A 194 11.04 12.99 -29.87
C VAL A 194 10.76 13.62 -28.50
N ASN A 195 10.25 14.86 -28.44
CA ASN A 195 9.86 15.52 -27.19
C ASN A 195 8.59 14.93 -26.54
N GLU A 196 7.75 14.23 -27.32
CA GLU A 196 6.57 13.50 -26.85
C GLU A 196 6.90 12.02 -26.56
N MET A 197 8.18 11.65 -26.56
CA MET A 197 8.65 10.30 -26.30
C MET A 197 9.32 10.26 -24.93
N ALA A 198 8.92 9.31 -24.09
CA ALA A 198 9.52 9.09 -22.78
C ALA A 198 10.03 7.65 -22.68
N GLY A 199 11.21 7.48 -22.10
CA GLY A 199 11.85 6.18 -21.93
C GLY A 199 12.35 5.95 -20.52
N LEU A 200 12.60 4.68 -20.20
CA LEU A 200 13.20 4.23 -18.95
C LEU A 200 14.65 3.78 -19.18
N GLU A 201 15.33 3.43 -18.09
CA GLU A 201 16.70 2.88 -18.10
C GLU A 201 16.84 1.56 -18.87
N CYS A 202 15.73 0.84 -19.12
CA CYS A 202 15.72 -0.34 -20.00
C CYS A 202 15.88 0.00 -21.49
N GLY A 203 15.84 1.28 -21.87
CA GLY A 203 15.89 1.72 -23.27
C GLY A 203 14.57 1.61 -24.02
N HIS A 204 13.49 1.14 -23.37
CA HIS A 204 12.15 1.16 -23.97
C HIS A 204 11.58 2.58 -23.94
N ILE A 205 11.13 3.05 -25.11
CA ILE A 205 10.62 4.40 -25.32
C ILE A 205 9.20 4.30 -25.90
N PHE A 206 8.27 5.06 -25.32
CA PHE A 206 6.88 5.15 -25.76
C PHE A 206 6.42 6.59 -25.77
N CYS A 207 5.38 6.90 -26.54
CA CYS A 207 4.82 8.24 -26.51
C CYS A 207 4.16 8.55 -25.16
N THR A 208 4.15 9.82 -24.78
CA THR A 208 3.55 10.33 -23.53
C THR A 208 2.08 9.94 -23.41
N ASP A 209 1.33 9.89 -24.51
CA ASP A 209 -0.07 9.47 -24.52
C ASP A 209 -0.24 8.00 -24.06
N CYS A 210 0.60 7.09 -24.57
CA CYS A 210 0.57 5.68 -24.16
C CYS A 210 1.02 5.51 -22.71
N TRP A 211 2.03 6.27 -22.27
CA TRP A 211 2.43 6.30 -20.87
C TRP A 211 1.30 6.77 -19.95
N ARG A 212 0.63 7.87 -20.28
CA ARG A 212 -0.48 8.41 -19.51
C ARG A 212 -1.61 7.40 -19.37
N HIS A 213 -1.99 6.75 -20.48
CA HIS A 213 -3.02 5.73 -20.47
C HIS A 213 -2.61 4.54 -19.60
N TYR A 214 -1.42 3.99 -19.82
CA TYR A 214 -0.88 2.87 -19.06
C TYR A 214 -0.84 3.15 -17.54
N LEU A 215 -0.25 4.28 -17.15
CA LEU A 215 -0.13 4.67 -15.75
C LEU A 215 -1.52 4.87 -15.13
N THR A 216 -2.44 5.54 -15.83
CA THR A 216 -3.80 5.78 -15.31
C THR A 216 -4.52 4.46 -15.06
N THR A 217 -4.47 3.50 -15.99
CA THR A 217 -5.09 2.18 -15.81
C THR A 217 -4.46 1.42 -14.64
N LYS A 218 -3.13 1.40 -14.53
CA LYS A 218 -2.46 0.75 -13.38
C LYS A 218 -2.85 1.35 -12.04
N ILE A 219 -2.98 2.67 -11.98
CA ILE A 219 -3.21 3.40 -10.71
C ILE A 219 -4.68 3.43 -10.31
N ILE A 220 -5.59 3.65 -11.26
CA ILE A 220 -7.03 3.81 -11.01
C ILE A 220 -7.75 2.47 -11.03
N ASP A 221 -7.56 1.69 -12.10
CA ASP A 221 -8.37 0.50 -12.34
C ASP A 221 -7.81 -0.71 -11.57
N GLU A 222 -6.49 -0.88 -11.58
CA GLU A 222 -5.82 -1.99 -10.87
C GLU A 222 -5.40 -1.63 -9.43
N GLY A 223 -5.37 -0.35 -9.08
CA GLY A 223 -4.97 0.11 -7.75
C GLY A 223 -3.49 -0.10 -7.40
N ILE A 224 -2.63 -0.32 -8.41
CA ILE A 224 -1.20 -0.59 -8.23
C ILE A 224 -0.44 0.74 -8.17
N GLY A 225 0.16 1.04 -7.02
CA GLY A 225 1.01 2.23 -6.84
C GLY A 225 2.45 1.93 -6.42
N GLN A 226 2.72 0.85 -5.69
CA GLN A 226 4.04 0.59 -5.13
C GLN A 226 5.07 0.20 -6.20
N THR A 227 4.68 -0.69 -7.12
CA THR A 227 5.55 -1.30 -8.14
C THR A 227 4.87 -1.28 -9.51
N ILE A 228 5.11 -0.25 -10.30
CA ILE A 228 4.61 -0.17 -11.68
C ILE A 228 5.71 -0.66 -12.63
N PRO A 229 5.55 -1.78 -13.34
CA PRO A 229 6.55 -2.29 -14.26
C PRO A 229 6.55 -1.53 -15.59
N CYS A 230 7.61 -1.68 -16.37
CA CYS A 230 7.69 -1.17 -17.74
C CYS A 230 6.58 -1.77 -18.64
N PRO A 231 5.93 -0.99 -19.52
CA PRO A 231 4.94 -1.49 -20.48
C PRO A 231 5.46 -2.61 -21.41
N ALA A 232 6.78 -2.67 -21.64
CA ALA A 232 7.42 -3.70 -22.45
C ALA A 232 7.50 -5.09 -21.77
N LYS A 233 6.96 -5.25 -20.56
CA LYS A 233 7.07 -6.46 -19.73
C LYS A 233 8.52 -6.85 -19.42
N CYS A 234 9.38 -5.87 -19.16
CA CYS A 234 10.70 -6.12 -18.56
C CYS A 234 10.66 -5.84 -17.05
N ASP A 235 11.67 -6.33 -16.32
CA ASP A 235 11.74 -6.27 -14.86
C ASP A 235 12.07 -4.87 -14.29
N ILE A 236 12.19 -3.86 -15.15
CA ILE A 236 12.49 -2.49 -14.71
C ILE A 236 11.21 -1.79 -14.30
N LEU A 237 11.22 -1.23 -13.09
CA LEU A 237 10.13 -0.45 -12.53
C LEU A 237 10.20 1.01 -12.98
N VAL A 238 9.04 1.65 -13.10
CA VAL A 238 8.92 3.08 -13.34
C VAL A 238 9.21 3.82 -12.03
N ASP A 239 10.15 4.77 -12.05
CA ASP A 239 10.48 5.58 -10.87
C ASP A 239 9.39 6.61 -10.56
N ASP A 240 9.27 6.97 -9.28
CA ASP A 240 8.20 7.85 -8.79
C ASP A 240 8.24 9.24 -9.46
N ARG A 241 9.43 9.75 -9.80
CA ARG A 241 9.60 11.04 -10.47
C ARG A 241 9.05 10.98 -11.90
N THR A 242 9.34 9.91 -12.64
CA THR A 242 8.80 9.70 -13.99
C THR A 242 7.28 9.55 -13.98
N VAL A 243 6.71 8.79 -13.03
CA VAL A 243 5.25 8.69 -12.88
C VAL A 243 4.62 10.06 -12.62
N LEU A 244 5.16 10.82 -11.67
CA LEU A 244 4.64 12.14 -11.30
C LEU A 244 4.85 13.21 -12.38
N ALA A 245 5.82 13.04 -13.28
CA ALA A 245 6.06 13.94 -14.41
C ALA A 245 5.12 13.65 -15.59
N LEU A 246 4.73 12.39 -15.80
CA LEU A 246 3.88 11.98 -16.93
C LEU A 246 2.38 12.12 -16.63
N ILE A 247 1.97 12.05 -15.36
CA ILE A 247 0.57 12.18 -14.95
C ILE A 247 0.20 13.64 -14.74
N GLU A 248 -0.64 14.17 -15.62
CA GLU A 248 -1.15 15.54 -15.53
C GLU A 248 -2.45 15.64 -14.73
N ILE A 249 -3.25 14.56 -14.72
CA ILE A 249 -4.58 14.56 -14.10
C ILE A 249 -4.41 14.59 -12.57
N PRO A 250 -4.86 15.66 -11.88
CA PRO A 250 -4.63 15.82 -10.44
C PRO A 250 -5.23 14.70 -9.59
N ALA A 251 -6.37 14.13 -10.02
CA ALA A 251 -7.02 13.03 -9.33
C ALA A 251 -6.17 11.74 -9.37
N VAL A 252 -5.60 11.41 -10.53
CA VAL A 252 -4.72 10.23 -10.70
C VAL A 252 -3.43 10.42 -9.92
N ARG A 253 -2.83 11.62 -10.01
CA ARG A 253 -1.63 11.96 -9.25
C ARG A 253 -1.84 11.81 -7.74
N ARG A 254 -2.97 12.32 -7.21
CA ARG A 254 -3.32 12.19 -5.79
C ARG A 254 -3.54 10.73 -5.38
N LYS A 255 -4.21 9.94 -6.23
CA LYS A 255 -4.40 8.50 -5.99
C LYS A 255 -3.07 7.77 -5.94
N TYR A 256 -2.16 8.05 -6.87
CA TYR A 256 -0.82 7.48 -6.89
C TYR A 256 -0.03 7.84 -5.62
N GLN A 257 0.00 9.13 -5.27
CA GLN A 257 0.66 9.60 -4.04
C GLN A 257 0.11 8.87 -2.81
N HIS A 258 -1.22 8.74 -2.71
CA HIS A 258 -1.85 8.00 -1.62
C HIS A 258 -1.36 6.55 -1.57
N LEU A 259 -1.38 5.84 -2.70
CA LEU A 259 -0.94 4.44 -2.78
C LEU A 259 0.52 4.25 -2.36
N ILE A 260 1.46 5.09 -2.83
CA ILE A 260 2.88 4.97 -2.46
C ILE A 260 3.12 5.30 -0.98
N THR A 261 2.36 6.24 -0.42
CA THR A 261 2.44 6.62 1.01
C THR A 261 1.65 5.72 1.95
N ASN A 262 0.80 4.82 1.44
CA ASN A 262 -0.15 4.09 2.28
C ASN A 262 0.57 3.30 3.38
N SER A 263 1.56 2.50 2.97
CA SER A 263 2.38 1.73 3.90
C SER A 263 3.17 2.59 4.88
N PHE A 264 3.64 3.77 4.46
CA PHE A 264 4.36 4.70 5.33
C PHE A 264 3.48 5.17 6.50
N VAL A 265 2.21 5.45 6.22
CA VAL A 265 1.24 5.86 7.24
C VAL A 265 0.78 4.67 8.08
N GLU A 266 0.47 3.53 7.46
CA GLU A 266 -0.04 2.33 8.16
C GLU A 266 0.98 1.71 9.12
N CYS A 267 2.28 1.76 8.77
CA CYS A 267 3.34 1.24 9.63
C CYS A 267 3.71 2.23 10.76
N ASN A 268 3.26 3.48 10.68
CA ASN A 268 3.54 4.49 11.68
C ASN A 268 2.40 4.60 12.69
N ARG A 269 2.61 4.10 13.93
CA ARG A 269 1.62 4.19 15.02
C ARG A 269 1.16 5.62 15.33
N ASN A 270 1.99 6.61 15.02
CA ASN A 270 1.74 8.03 15.28
C ASN A 270 1.12 8.74 14.07
N MET A 271 0.70 7.99 13.04
CA MET A 271 -0.03 8.52 11.90
C MET A 271 -1.29 7.70 11.61
N ARG A 272 -2.33 8.35 11.08
CA ARG A 272 -3.57 7.68 10.68
C ARG A 272 -4.22 8.38 9.50
N TRP A 273 -4.65 7.63 8.49
CA TRP A 273 -5.46 8.19 7.41
C TRP A 273 -6.79 8.70 7.91
N CYS A 274 -7.24 9.82 7.34
CA CYS A 274 -8.59 10.31 7.56
C CYS A 274 -9.62 9.39 6.85
N PRO A 275 -10.65 8.89 7.54
CA PRO A 275 -11.68 8.02 6.95
C PRO A 275 -12.74 8.80 6.15
N GLY A 276 -12.61 10.14 6.08
CA GLY A 276 -13.55 10.99 5.35
C GLY A 276 -13.60 10.64 3.86
N ASN A 277 -14.80 10.67 3.27
CA ASN A 277 -15.01 10.29 1.88
C ASN A 277 -14.19 11.19 0.92
N ASN A 278 -13.45 10.57 0.01
CA ASN A 278 -12.51 11.26 -0.90
C ASN A 278 -11.45 12.14 -0.21
N CYS A 279 -11.17 11.92 1.08
CA CYS A 279 -10.10 12.60 1.80
C CYS A 279 -8.79 11.80 1.67
N THR A 280 -7.68 12.50 1.46
CA THR A 280 -6.32 11.93 1.35
C THR A 280 -5.37 12.54 2.36
N ASN A 281 -5.92 13.13 3.41
CA ASN A 281 -5.14 13.69 4.50
C ASN A 281 -4.91 12.62 5.56
N ALA A 282 -3.83 12.76 6.33
CA ALA A 282 -3.56 11.94 7.50
C ALA A 282 -3.41 12.83 8.73
N ILE A 283 -3.72 12.26 9.89
CA ILE A 283 -3.48 12.87 11.18
C ILE A 283 -2.13 12.36 11.68
N LYS A 284 -1.28 13.25 12.20
CA LYS A 284 -0.03 12.93 12.87
C LYS A 284 -0.09 13.44 14.31
N ALA A 285 0.29 12.61 15.27
CA ALA A 285 0.35 12.95 16.69
C ALA A 285 1.71 12.56 17.28
N SER A 286 2.03 13.05 18.48
CA SER A 286 3.28 12.72 19.18
C SER A 286 3.28 11.29 19.71
N TYR A 287 2.10 10.78 20.07
CA TYR A 287 1.88 9.43 20.57
C TYR A 287 0.54 8.88 20.09
N CYS A 288 0.38 7.56 20.19
CA CYS A 288 -0.83 6.85 19.81
C CYS A 288 -1.70 6.64 21.05
N ASP A 289 -2.93 7.16 21.02
CA ASP A 289 -3.91 7.02 22.11
C ASP A 289 -5.36 7.05 21.58
N VAL A 290 -6.31 6.65 22.42
CA VAL A 290 -7.75 6.71 22.17
C VAL A 290 -8.23 8.15 22.34
N ALA A 291 -8.06 8.95 21.29
CA ALA A 291 -8.53 10.33 21.25
C ALA A 291 -9.43 10.56 20.02
N MET A 292 -10.37 11.49 20.18
CA MET A 292 -11.17 12.00 19.06
C MET A 292 -10.34 13.04 18.31
N VAL A 293 -10.06 12.76 17.05
CA VAL A 293 -9.38 13.69 16.15
C VAL A 293 -10.33 14.14 15.06
N THR A 294 -10.19 15.38 14.61
CA THR A 294 -11.04 15.95 13.56
C THR A 294 -10.19 16.45 12.41
N CYS A 295 -10.44 15.93 11.21
CA CYS A 295 -9.75 16.41 10.02
C CYS A 295 -10.18 17.85 9.70
N THR A 296 -9.23 18.77 9.63
CA THR A 296 -9.49 20.21 9.40
C THR A 296 -10.06 20.49 8.02
N THR A 297 -9.78 19.62 7.04
CA THR A 297 -10.24 19.76 5.64
C THR A 297 -11.64 19.20 5.41
N CYS A 298 -11.89 17.93 5.75
CA CYS A 298 -13.20 17.28 5.48
C CYS A 298 -14.14 17.21 6.69
N LYS A 299 -13.70 17.71 7.86
CA LYS A 299 -14.47 17.77 9.11
C LYS A 299 -14.92 16.42 9.66
N THR A 300 -14.41 15.30 9.13
CA THR A 300 -14.69 13.97 9.68
C THR A 300 -13.94 13.79 10.99
N SER A 301 -14.68 13.44 12.04
CA SER A 301 -14.15 13.11 13.36
C SER A 301 -14.13 11.59 13.56
N PHE A 302 -13.03 11.09 14.11
CA PHE A 302 -12.81 9.65 14.26
C PHE A 302 -11.83 9.37 15.41
N CYS A 303 -11.77 8.11 15.84
CA CYS A 303 -10.82 7.67 16.85
C CYS A 303 -9.42 7.50 16.25
N PHE A 304 -8.40 8.17 16.80
CA PHE A 304 -7.03 8.10 16.30
C PHE A 304 -6.43 6.69 16.40
N GLN A 305 -6.69 6.00 17.52
CA GLN A 305 -6.19 4.64 17.76
C GLN A 305 -6.68 3.63 16.72
N CYS A 306 -7.99 3.59 16.41
CA CYS A 306 -8.57 2.53 15.59
C CYS A 306 -9.03 2.97 14.19
N GLY A 307 -9.06 4.28 13.91
CA GLY A 307 -9.50 4.84 12.62
C GLY A 307 -11.02 4.82 12.38
N GLN A 308 -11.81 4.24 13.30
CA GLN A 308 -13.27 4.18 13.17
C GLN A 308 -13.92 5.48 13.64
N SER A 309 -15.19 5.70 13.27
CA SER A 309 -16.02 6.79 13.82
C SER A 309 -15.89 6.84 15.34
N TRP A 310 -15.89 8.05 15.90
CA TRP A 310 -15.78 8.22 17.35
C TRP A 310 -16.87 7.42 18.06
N HIS A 311 -16.46 6.61 19.04
CA HIS A 311 -17.27 5.47 19.49
C HIS A 311 -17.31 5.34 21.02
N GLU A 312 -17.26 6.45 21.76
CA GLU A 312 -17.59 6.42 23.18
C GLU A 312 -19.05 5.98 23.41
N PRO A 313 -19.32 5.15 24.43
CA PRO A 313 -18.43 4.70 25.52
C PRO A 313 -17.66 3.38 25.23
N ILE A 314 -17.74 2.84 24.02
CA ILE A 314 -17.20 1.52 23.69
C ILE A 314 -15.69 1.60 23.47
N LYS A 315 -14.90 0.73 24.13
CA LYS A 315 -13.46 0.63 23.85
C LYS A 315 -13.19 0.07 22.45
N CYS A 316 -12.12 0.54 21.78
CA CYS A 316 -11.78 0.12 20.41
C CYS A 316 -11.75 -1.41 20.23
N LYS A 317 -11.24 -2.14 21.23
CA LYS A 317 -11.16 -3.62 21.20
C LYS A 317 -12.52 -4.29 21.02
N TRP A 318 -13.56 -3.75 21.67
CA TRP A 318 -14.90 -4.30 21.62
C TRP A 318 -15.60 -3.92 20.33
N LEU A 319 -15.41 -2.68 19.86
CA LEU A 319 -15.90 -2.26 18.54
C LEU A 319 -15.33 -3.15 17.43
N LYS A 320 -14.03 -3.43 17.45
CA LYS A 320 -13.38 -4.30 16.46
C LYS A 320 -13.96 -5.72 16.47
N ARG A 321 -14.16 -6.31 17.66
CA ARG A 321 -14.79 -7.63 17.79
C ARG A 321 -16.22 -7.64 17.28
N TRP A 322 -16.99 -6.60 17.58
CA TRP A 322 -18.35 -6.44 17.09
C TRP A 322 -18.40 -6.34 15.56
N GLN A 323 -17.57 -5.49 14.96
CA GLN A 323 -17.48 -5.33 13.51
C GLN A 323 -17.10 -6.65 12.82
N LYS A 324 -16.13 -7.38 13.37
CA LYS A 324 -15.76 -8.71 12.85
C LYS A 324 -16.94 -9.68 12.91
N LYS A 325 -17.64 -9.76 14.04
CA LYS A 325 -18.82 -10.60 14.17
C LYS A 325 -19.92 -10.23 13.16
N CYS A 326 -20.20 -8.94 12.98
CA CYS A 326 -21.19 -8.49 12.01
C CYS A 326 -20.82 -8.81 10.55
N HIS A 327 -19.52 -8.87 10.25
CA HIS A 327 -19.03 -9.28 8.93
C HIS A 327 -19.11 -10.81 8.72
N ASP A 328 -18.81 -11.57 9.78
CA ASP A 328 -18.85 -13.04 9.75
C ASP A 328 -20.29 -13.59 9.81
N ASP A 329 -21.22 -12.85 10.44
CA ASP A 329 -22.65 -13.15 10.41
C ASP A 329 -23.14 -13.02 8.96
N SER A 330 -23.69 -14.10 8.40
CA SER A 330 -24.12 -14.08 7.01
C SER A 330 -25.11 -12.94 6.75
N GLU A 331 -24.96 -12.25 5.63
CA GLU A 331 -25.91 -11.22 5.16
C GLU A 331 -27.36 -11.74 5.23
N THR A 332 -27.57 -13.05 5.04
CA THR A 332 -28.84 -13.74 5.20
C THR A 332 -29.34 -13.72 6.65
N SER A 333 -28.49 -14.04 7.63
CA SER A 333 -28.83 -14.01 9.07
C SER A 333 -29.12 -12.59 9.58
N ASN A 334 -28.32 -11.61 9.14
CA ASN A 334 -28.52 -10.20 9.46
C ASN A 334 -29.81 -9.67 8.82
N TRP A 335 -30.10 -10.02 7.55
CA TRP A 335 -31.35 -9.64 6.90
C TRP A 335 -32.56 -10.27 7.58
N ILE A 336 -32.52 -11.56 7.94
CA ILE A 336 -33.63 -12.25 8.63
C ILE A 336 -33.89 -11.59 9.99
N SER A 337 -32.88 -11.34 10.82
CA SER A 337 -33.08 -10.71 12.15
C SER A 337 -33.53 -9.23 12.06
N ALA A 338 -33.05 -8.50 11.06
CA ALA A 338 -33.44 -7.12 10.82
C ALA A 338 -34.89 -7.01 10.33
N ASN A 339 -35.34 -7.93 9.47
CA ASN A 339 -36.66 -7.87 8.81
C ASN A 339 -37.70 -8.81 9.40
N THR A 340 -37.35 -9.68 10.34
CA THR A 340 -38.29 -10.60 10.97
C THR A 340 -38.26 -10.51 12.50
N LYS A 341 -39.36 -10.91 13.13
CA LYS A 341 -39.47 -11.16 14.58
C LYS A 341 -40.25 -12.44 14.78
N GLU A 342 -40.00 -13.14 15.88
CA GLU A 342 -40.80 -14.31 16.25
C GLU A 342 -42.04 -13.89 17.03
N CYS A 343 -43.17 -14.55 16.75
CA CYS A 343 -44.36 -14.42 17.55
C CYS A 343 -44.09 -14.95 18.97
N PRO A 344 -44.29 -14.18 20.05
CA PRO A 344 -44.06 -14.65 21.41
C PRO A 344 -45.02 -15.77 21.86
N LYS A 345 -46.05 -16.10 21.06
CA LYS A 345 -47.06 -17.11 21.40
C LYS A 345 -46.94 -18.42 20.62
N CYS A 346 -46.45 -18.37 19.38
CA CYS A 346 -46.33 -19.56 18.52
C CYS A 346 -44.96 -19.69 17.86
N HIS A 347 -44.02 -18.78 18.14
CA HIS A 347 -42.66 -18.74 17.60
C HIS A 347 -42.54 -18.69 16.07
N ALA A 348 -43.65 -18.43 15.37
CA ALA A 348 -43.62 -18.24 13.92
C ALA A 348 -42.87 -16.94 13.56
N THR A 349 -42.03 -17.00 12.52
CA THR A 349 -41.27 -15.87 11.97
C THR A 349 -42.21 -14.93 11.19
N ILE A 350 -42.27 -13.66 11.61
CA ILE A 350 -43.16 -12.63 11.04
C ILE A 350 -42.31 -11.51 10.42
N GLY A 351 -42.55 -11.18 9.15
CA GLY A 351 -41.92 -10.04 8.46
C GLY A 351 -42.37 -8.68 9.02
N LYS A 352 -41.43 -7.76 9.24
CA LYS A 352 -41.69 -6.37 9.66
C LYS A 352 -42.07 -5.54 8.44
N HIS A 353 -43.35 -5.22 8.29
CA HIS A 353 -43.80 -4.22 7.32
C HIS A 353 -43.99 -2.87 8.02
N LYS A 354 -43.37 -1.80 7.51
CA LYS A 354 -43.72 -0.42 7.88
C LYS A 354 -45.00 -0.07 7.11
N HIS A 355 -46.06 0.30 7.82
CA HIS A 355 -47.20 0.97 7.21
C HIS A 355 -46.80 2.45 7.03
N ASP A 356 -46.79 2.91 5.79
CA ASP A 356 -46.66 4.34 5.44
C ASP A 356 -47.91 5.13 5.85
#